data_AF-A0A3N5SW69-F1
#
_entry.id   AF-A0A3N5SW69-F1
#
_cell.length_a   1.000
_cell.length_b   1.000
_cell.length_c   1.000
_cell.angle_alpha   90.00
_cell.angle_beta   90.00
_cell.angle_gamma   90.00
#
_symmetry.space_group_name_H-M   'P 1'
#
loop_
_entity.id
_entity.type
_entity.pdbx_description
1 polymer ?
#
loop_
_entity_poly.entity_id
_entity_poly.type
_entity_poly.pdbx_seq_one_letter_code
_entity_poly.pdbx_strand_id
1 'polypeptide(L)'
;MRIWSARSRSMMCWLRHGTISTRMSTRSLWPGRNCPPCHSGGRGTRHMLRIGVDMIEIERIRQAMERHGERFFARFFTATEREQSCEIPARLAARFAAKEAAAKALGTGIGDVCWVDIEI
;
A
#
# COMPACT_ATOMS: atom_id res chain seq x y z
N MET A 1 -12.84 -34.84 27.56
CA MET A 1 -14.32 -34.98 27.45
C MET A 1 -14.88 -33.63 26.98
N ARG A 2 -15.83 -33.62 26.02
CA ARG A 2 -16.23 -32.54 25.05
C ARG A 2 -15.36 -32.52 23.79
N ILE A 3 -15.50 -33.51 22.90
CA ILE A 3 -16.49 -33.68 21.82
C ILE A 3 -16.37 -32.60 20.73
N TRP A 4 -15.76 -33.02 19.62
CA TRP A 4 -15.74 -32.40 18.31
C TRP A 4 -17.06 -32.64 17.57
N SER A 5 -17.57 -31.61 16.89
CA SER A 5 -18.44 -31.65 15.71
C SER A 5 -18.65 -30.18 15.31
N ALA A 6 -18.23 -29.68 14.15
CA ALA A 6 -18.60 -30.17 12.83
C ALA A 6 -17.53 -29.89 11.76
N ARG A 7 -17.46 -30.81 10.81
CA ARG A 7 -16.83 -30.66 9.50
C ARG A 7 -17.57 -29.62 8.66
N SER A 8 -16.84 -28.84 7.87
CA SER A 8 -16.93 -28.81 6.38
C SER A 8 -16.68 -27.42 5.79
N ARG A 9 -15.54 -27.34 5.07
CA ARG A 9 -15.34 -26.72 3.75
C ARG A 9 -16.22 -25.52 3.36
N SER A 10 -15.61 -24.34 3.32
CA SER A 10 -15.59 -23.41 2.17
C SER A 10 -14.78 -22.18 2.64
N MET A 11 -13.53 -21.98 2.24
CA MET A 11 -13.15 -21.31 0.99
C MET A 11 -14.07 -20.12 0.67
N MET A 12 -13.46 -18.92 0.68
CA MET A 12 -14.01 -17.61 0.28
C MET A 12 -14.96 -16.93 1.26
N CYS A 13 -14.43 -15.97 2.03
CA CYS A 13 -14.88 -14.56 2.00
C CYS A 13 -14.02 -13.75 3.00
N TRP A 14 -12.85 -13.26 2.58
CA TRP A 14 -12.16 -12.19 3.29
C TRP A 14 -12.51 -10.87 2.61
N LEU A 15 -13.74 -10.39 2.85
CA LEU A 15 -14.11 -8.98 2.70
C LEU A 15 -13.88 -8.34 4.08
N ARG A 16 -12.76 -7.65 4.29
CA ARG A 16 -12.52 -6.24 3.93
C ARG A 16 -13.26 -5.28 4.89
N HIS A 17 -12.74 -5.14 6.10
CA HIS A 17 -12.89 -3.90 6.88
C HIS A 17 -11.59 -3.64 7.65
N GLY A 18 -10.95 -2.51 7.33
CA GLY A 18 -9.67 -2.12 7.93
C GLY A 18 -8.93 -1.01 7.17
N THR A 19 -9.41 -0.55 6.02
CA THR A 19 -8.86 0.63 5.35
C THR A 19 -9.83 1.78 5.52
N ILE A 20 -9.55 2.67 6.48
CA ILE A 20 -10.10 4.03 6.44
C ILE A 20 -9.38 4.71 5.27
N SER A 21 -9.93 4.54 4.06
CA SER A 21 -9.60 5.39 2.92
C SER A 21 -10.38 6.67 3.11
N THR A 22 -9.81 7.63 3.83
CA THR A 22 -10.29 9.01 3.78
C THR A 22 -9.96 9.52 2.39
N ARG A 23 -10.90 9.35 1.46
CA ARG A 23 -10.94 10.16 0.23
C ARG A 23 -11.14 11.60 0.68
N MET A 24 -10.05 12.31 0.99
CA MET A 24 -10.08 13.77 1.10
C MET A 24 -10.27 14.32 -0.32
N SER A 25 -11.53 14.33 -0.74
CA SER A 25 -12.00 15.16 -1.84
C SER A 25 -11.80 16.60 -1.41
N THR A 26 -10.78 17.27 -1.95
CA THR A 26 -10.58 18.72 -1.82
C THR A 26 -11.61 19.52 -2.64
N ARG A 27 -12.87 19.07 -2.70
CA ARG A 27 -13.97 19.89 -3.21
C ARG A 27 -14.51 20.77 -2.09
N SER A 28 -14.17 22.04 -2.24
CA SER A 28 -15.05 23.19 -1.97
C SER A 28 -15.54 23.37 -0.55
N LEU A 29 -14.66 23.88 0.32
CA LEU A 29 -15.05 24.65 1.50
C LEU A 29 -14.14 25.88 1.64
N TRP A 30 -14.23 26.80 0.68
CA TRP A 30 -13.78 28.18 0.87
C TRP A 30 -14.85 29.12 0.31
N PRO A 31 -15.66 29.76 1.16
CA PRO A 31 -16.59 30.78 0.73
C PRO A 31 -15.83 32.09 0.50
N GLY A 32 -16.07 32.71 -0.66
CA GLY A 32 -15.89 34.14 -0.91
C GLY A 32 -14.50 34.74 -0.67
N ARG A 33 -13.65 34.74 -1.70
CA ARG A 33 -12.65 35.82 -1.89
C ARG A 33 -12.66 36.26 -3.35
N ASN A 34 -13.15 37.47 -3.58
CA ASN A 34 -12.92 38.23 -4.80
C ASN A 34 -11.41 38.45 -4.94
N CYS A 35 -10.75 37.60 -5.73
CA CYS A 35 -9.38 37.82 -6.16
C CYS A 35 -9.45 38.57 -7.51
N PRO A 36 -8.73 39.70 -7.68
CA PRO A 36 -8.67 40.38 -8.96
C PRO A 36 -8.06 39.45 -10.03
N PRO A 37 -8.40 39.63 -11.33
CA PRO A 37 -7.88 38.78 -12.39
C PRO A 37 -6.40 39.10 -12.60
N CYS A 38 -5.52 38.37 -11.91
CA CYS A 38 -4.11 38.33 -12.28
C CYS A 38 -3.98 37.47 -13.55
N HIS A 39 -3.99 38.13 -14.71
CA HIS A 39 -3.61 37.52 -15.97
C HIS A 39 -2.10 37.24 -15.98
N SER A 40 -1.69 36.09 -15.43
CA SER A 40 -0.43 35.46 -15.79
C SER A 40 -0.70 34.37 -16.82
N GLY A 41 -0.64 34.78 -18.09
CA GLY A 41 -0.65 33.91 -19.25
C GLY A 41 0.59 33.04 -19.32
N GLY A 42 0.61 31.97 -18.54
CA GLY A 42 1.52 30.85 -18.70
C GLY A 42 0.69 29.57 -18.73
N ARG A 43 0.63 28.91 -19.89
CA ARG A 43 0.23 27.48 -19.96
C ARG A 43 1.37 26.65 -19.37
N GLY A 44 1.63 26.82 -18.07
CA GLY A 44 2.40 25.86 -17.32
C GLY A 44 1.59 24.58 -17.30
N THR A 45 2.14 23.49 -17.83
CA THR A 45 1.66 22.15 -17.52
C THR A 45 1.55 22.07 -16.01
N ARG A 46 0.32 21.96 -15.47
CA ARG A 46 0.12 21.74 -14.03
C ARG A 46 0.75 20.40 -13.71
N HIS A 47 2.02 20.41 -13.31
CA HIS A 47 2.69 19.24 -12.76
C HIS A 47 2.01 18.95 -11.42
N MET A 48 1.13 17.96 -11.42
CA MET A 48 0.44 17.51 -10.23
C MET A 48 1.35 16.51 -9.52
N LEU A 49 2.09 17.00 -8.52
CA LEU A 49 2.88 16.13 -7.64
C LEU A 49 1.94 15.42 -6.67
N ARG A 50 2.09 14.10 -6.57
CA ARG A 50 1.33 13.24 -5.67
C ARG A 50 2.30 12.60 -4.68
N ILE A 51 1.85 12.47 -3.43
CA ILE A 51 2.61 11.80 -2.37
C ILE A 51 1.83 10.58 -1.89
N GLY A 52 2.55 9.56 -1.45
CA GLY A 52 2.00 8.38 -0.79
C GLY A 52 2.75 8.13 0.51
N VAL A 53 2.01 7.73 1.54
CA VAL A 53 2.55 7.36 2.85
C VAL A 53 1.94 6.04 3.28
N ASP A 54 2.75 5.21 3.92
CA ASP A 54 2.33 3.93 4.47
C ASP A 54 3.07 3.62 5.77
N MET A 55 2.45 2.80 6.62
CA MET A 55 3.00 2.36 7.88
C MET A 55 2.66 0.89 8.06
N ILE A 56 3.65 0.09 8.46
CA ILE A 56 3.47 -1.33 8.70
C ILE A 56 4.13 -1.76 10.00
N GLU A 57 3.46 -2.68 10.70
CA GLU A 57 3.99 -3.30 11.89
C GLU A 57 4.97 -4.41 11.52
N ILE A 58 6.19 -4.37 12.10
CA ILE A 58 7.24 -5.37 11.83
C ILE A 58 6.77 -6.77 12.22
N GLU A 59 6.03 -6.87 13.33
CA GLU A 59 5.50 -8.12 13.85
C GLU A 59 4.53 -8.79 12.86
N ARG A 60 3.74 -7.99 12.13
CA ARG A 60 2.84 -8.49 11.09
C ARG A 60 3.60 -9.12 9.93
N ILE A 61 4.75 -8.56 9.56
CA ILE A 61 5.63 -9.11 8.53
C ILE A 61 6.29 -10.40 9.02
N ARG A 62 6.79 -10.42 10.26
CA ARG A 62 7.35 -11.63 10.89
C ARG A 62 6.35 -12.79 10.85
N GLN A 63 5.12 -12.55 11.31
CA GLN A 63 4.06 -13.57 11.28
C GLN A 63 3.67 -13.98 9.86
N ALA A 64 3.73 -13.07 8.87
CA ALA A 64 3.43 -13.40 7.49
C ALA A 64 4.51 -14.30 6.87
N MET A 65 5.79 -13.99 7.17
CA MET A 65 6.93 -14.82 6.78
C MET A 65 6.80 -16.23 7.36
N GLU A 66 6.50 -16.35 8.66
CA GLU A 66 6.34 -17.65 9.33
C GLU A 66 5.16 -18.46 8.80
N ARG A 67 4.04 -17.81 8.48
CA ARG A 67 2.83 -18.49 7.99
C ARG A 67 2.91 -18.92 6.53
N HIS A 68 3.63 -18.17 5.69
CA HIS A 68 3.59 -18.34 4.24
C HIS A 68 4.93 -18.73 3.60
N GLY A 69 6.04 -18.59 4.33
CA GLY A 69 7.38 -18.97 3.89
C GLY A 69 7.74 -18.41 2.51
N GLU A 70 8.25 -19.28 1.64
CA GLU A 70 8.68 -18.94 0.28
C GLU A 70 7.62 -18.23 -0.58
N ARG A 71 6.34 -18.57 -0.39
CA ARG A 71 5.26 -17.95 -1.18
C ARG A 71 5.10 -16.47 -0.87
N PHE A 72 5.44 -16.04 0.34
CA PHE A 72 5.46 -14.64 0.70
C PHE A 72 6.57 -13.91 -0.05
N PHE A 73 7.79 -14.44 -0.03
CA PHE A 73 8.93 -13.82 -0.70
C PHE A 73 8.71 -13.70 -2.20
N ALA A 74 8.32 -14.79 -2.87
CA ALA A 74 8.09 -14.81 -4.31
C ALA A 74 6.98 -13.86 -4.79
N ARG A 75 6.06 -13.46 -3.90
CA ARG A 75 4.94 -12.57 -4.25
C ARG A 75 5.29 -11.09 -4.09
N PHE A 76 6.07 -10.75 -3.08
CA PHE A 76 6.25 -9.36 -2.63
C PHE A 76 7.63 -8.78 -2.94
N PHE A 77 8.64 -9.62 -3.10
CA PHE A 77 10.04 -9.21 -3.20
C PHE A 77 10.73 -9.84 -4.42
N THR A 78 11.67 -9.10 -5.00
CA THR A 78 12.61 -9.65 -5.99
C THR A 78 13.71 -10.46 -5.30
N ALA A 79 14.47 -11.25 -6.07
CA ALA A 79 15.59 -12.02 -5.53
C ALA A 79 16.66 -11.10 -4.89
N THR A 80 16.96 -9.97 -5.55
CA THR A 80 17.90 -8.95 -5.07
C THR A 80 17.45 -8.35 -3.74
N GLU A 81 16.18 -7.97 -3.62
CA GLU A 81 15.64 -7.37 -2.38
C GLU A 81 15.68 -8.35 -1.21
N ARG A 82 15.43 -9.63 -1.47
CA ARG A 82 15.50 -10.69 -0.46
C ARG A 82 16.93 -10.84 0.06
N GLU A 83 17.90 -10.89 -0.85
CA GLU A 83 19.32 -11.02 -0.51
C GLU A 83 19.80 -9.82 0.32
N GLN A 84 19.51 -8.59 -0.15
CA GLN A 84 19.87 -7.35 0.55
C GLN A 84 19.17 -7.21 1.92
N SER A 85 17.95 -7.74 2.05
CA SER A 85 17.24 -7.74 3.32
C SER A 85 17.79 -8.76 4.31
N CYS A 86 18.59 -9.74 3.85
CA CYS A 86 19.04 -10.89 4.64
C CYS A 86 17.89 -11.55 5.41
N GLU A 87 16.68 -11.52 4.83
CA GLU A 87 15.42 -11.98 5.44
C GLU A 87 15.08 -11.37 6.81
N ILE A 88 15.65 -10.21 7.16
CA ILE A 88 15.37 -9.54 8.43
C ILE A 88 13.98 -8.88 8.37
N PRO A 89 13.04 -9.21 9.28
CA PRO A 89 11.66 -8.71 9.22
C PRO A 89 11.54 -7.18 9.18
N ALA A 90 12.39 -6.47 9.92
CA ALA A 90 12.39 -5.01 9.95
C ALA A 90 12.76 -4.39 8.58
N ARG A 91 13.72 -5.00 7.86
CA ARG A 91 14.14 -4.53 6.53
C ARG A 91 13.07 -4.81 5.48
N LEU A 92 12.45 -5.99 5.55
CA LEU A 92 11.35 -6.37 4.68
C LEU A 92 10.11 -5.50 4.92
N ALA A 93 9.82 -5.16 6.18
CA ALA A 93 8.74 -4.24 6.54
C ALA A 93 8.95 -2.85 5.95
N ALA A 94 10.16 -2.29 6.04
CA ALA A 94 10.46 -1.00 5.44
C ALA A 94 10.25 -1.00 3.91
N ARG A 95 10.73 -2.04 3.22
CA ARG A 95 10.50 -2.20 1.77
C ARG A 95 9.02 -2.34 1.43
N PHE A 96 8.29 -3.15 2.18
CA PHE A 96 6.85 -3.34 1.96
C PHE A 96 6.08 -2.01 2.08
N ALA A 97 6.35 -1.24 3.14
CA ALA A 97 5.72 0.07 3.33
C ALA A 97 6.11 1.07 2.22
N ALA A 98 7.37 1.06 1.79
CA ALA A 98 7.81 1.94 0.73
C ALA A 98 7.19 1.59 -0.64
N LYS A 99 6.97 0.29 -0.93
CA LYS A 99 6.23 -0.14 -2.12
C LYS A 99 4.77 0.31 -2.11
N GLU A 100 4.09 0.17 -0.96
CA GLU A 100 2.73 0.68 -0.76
C GLU A 100 2.65 2.22 -0.92
N ALA A 101 3.61 2.94 -0.35
CA ALA A 101 3.72 4.39 -0.48
C ALA A 101 3.90 4.80 -1.95
N ALA A 102 4.77 4.11 -2.70
CA ALA A 102 4.97 4.36 -4.13
C ALA A 102 3.69 4.08 -4.94
N ALA A 103 3.03 2.94 -4.72
CA ALA A 103 1.78 2.60 -5.41
C ALA A 103 0.65 3.63 -5.14
N LYS A 104 0.58 4.18 -3.91
CA LYS A 104 -0.34 5.27 -3.56
C LYS A 104 -0.02 6.57 -4.29
N ALA A 105 1.27 6.91 -4.43
CA ALA A 105 1.71 8.10 -5.15
C ALA A 105 1.39 8.00 -6.66
N LEU A 106 1.59 6.82 -7.27
CA LEU A 106 1.22 6.53 -8.66
C LEU A 106 -0.30 6.62 -8.88
N GLY A 107 -1.09 6.34 -7.85
CA GLY A 107 -2.54 6.50 -7.87
C GLY A 107 -3.30 5.36 -8.54
N THR A 108 -2.59 4.31 -8.90
CA THR A 108 -3.09 3.02 -9.39
C THR A 108 -3.49 2.11 -8.22
N GLY A 109 -2.85 2.27 -7.06
CA GLY A 109 -3.00 1.35 -5.93
C GLY A 109 -2.41 -0.03 -6.23
N ILE A 110 -2.31 -0.88 -5.21
CA ILE A 110 -1.77 -2.23 -5.38
C ILE A 110 -2.84 -3.13 -6.00
N GLY A 111 -2.60 -3.53 -7.25
CA GLY A 111 -3.54 -4.27 -8.08
C GLY A 111 -3.24 -4.07 -9.57
N ASP A 112 -3.08 -2.81 -9.97
CA ASP A 112 -2.68 -2.43 -11.34
C ASP A 112 -1.15 -2.44 -11.52
N VAL A 113 -0.41 -2.30 -10.41
CA VAL A 113 1.05 -2.45 -10.34
C VAL A 113 1.37 -3.65 -9.47
N CYS A 114 2.23 -4.56 -9.97
CA CYS A 114 2.68 -5.71 -9.20
C CYS A 114 3.74 -5.29 -8.19
N TRP A 115 3.79 -6.01 -7.07
CA TRP A 115 4.78 -5.76 -6.01
C TRP A 115 6.22 -5.84 -6.49
N VAL A 116 6.48 -6.71 -7.47
CA VAL A 116 7.81 -6.92 -8.05
C VAL A 116 8.16 -5.87 -9.11
N ASP A 117 7.21 -5.04 -9.56
CA ASP A 117 7.47 -3.95 -10.51
C ASP A 117 8.12 -2.74 -9.83
N ILE A 118 8.01 -2.65 -8.49
CA ILE A 118 8.60 -1.60 -7.67
C ILE A 118 9.75 -2.24 -6.89
N GLU A 119 10.98 -1.79 -7.14
CA GLU A 119 12.19 -2.29 -6.46
C GLU A 119 12.83 -1.18 -5.61
N ILE A 120 13.31 -1.56 -4.40
CA ILE A 120 13.83 -0.63 -3.38
C ILE A 120 15.16 -1.11 -2.77
#